data_AF-A0A7V4STH3-F1
#
_entry.id   AF-A0A7V4STH3-F1
#
_cell.length_a   1.000
_cell.length_b   1.000
_cell.length_c   1.000
_cell.angle_alpha   90.00
_cell.angle_beta   90.00
_cell.angle_gamma   90.00
#
_symmetry.space_group_name_H-M   'P 1'
#
loop_
_entity.id
_entity.type
_entity.pdbx_description
1 polymer ?
#
loop_
_entity_poly.entity_id
_entity_poly.type
_entity_poly.pdbx_seq_one_letter_code
_entity_poly.pdbx_strand_id
1 'polypeptide(L)'
;MLREISEMKELGVNVIANTSGNWWIPEIAGRKEVELHSACYKYWYDVLVPKMDMLLMGWSVYPPSGTGWYDYAAPLFRGRKLEYSVSPCVYGFGPGVDMGDPIVPEVIAAWAKYNYARWGGRWFRTKDGRVPVDIEDTWGWMRDDINLRYRNGPLALQRFREWVKAKYSTIENVNAAWGSNYKSFEEINPENDQGIEGDGLNHGPVYNTKEHPF
;
A
#
# COMPACT_ATOMS: atom_id res chain seq x y z
N MET A 1 -17.95 11.92 -17.52
CA MET A 1 -17.98 11.66 -16.07
C MET A 1 -19.30 12.07 -15.41
N LEU A 2 -19.77 13.33 -15.54
CA LEU A 2 -21.05 13.74 -14.92
C LEU A 2 -22.25 12.91 -15.39
N ARG A 3 -22.36 12.65 -16.70
CA ARG A 3 -23.44 11.84 -17.28
C ARG A 3 -23.48 10.43 -16.68
N GLU A 4 -22.32 9.78 -16.57
CA GLU A 4 -22.21 8.44 -16.04
C GLU A 4 -22.61 8.38 -14.55
N ILE A 5 -22.24 9.39 -13.75
CA ILE A 5 -22.68 9.48 -12.34
C ILE A 5 -24.20 9.68 -12.26
N SER A 6 -24.76 10.53 -13.12
CA SER A 6 -26.21 10.75 -13.17
C SER A 6 -26.95 9.47 -13.49
N GLU A 7 -26.49 8.72 -14.48
CA GLU A 7 -27.04 7.41 -14.85
C GLU A 7 -26.95 6.42 -13.68
N MET A 8 -25.79 6.32 -13.01
CA MET A 8 -25.65 5.48 -11.80
C MET A 8 -26.69 5.85 -10.73
N LYS A 9 -26.91 7.15 -10.49
CA LYS A 9 -27.89 7.63 -9.53
C LYS A 9 -29.33 7.30 -9.95
N GLU A 10 -29.66 7.47 -11.23
CA GLU A 10 -30.96 7.09 -11.79
C GLU A 10 -31.24 5.59 -11.65
N LEU A 11 -30.19 4.76 -11.74
CA LEU A 11 -30.25 3.31 -11.50
C LEU A 11 -30.29 2.93 -10.01
N GLY A 12 -30.29 3.90 -9.09
CA GLY A 12 -30.39 3.67 -7.65
C GLY A 12 -29.06 3.41 -6.95
N VAL A 13 -27.92 3.62 -7.62
CA VAL A 13 -26.61 3.58 -6.95
C VAL A 13 -26.49 4.79 -6.03
N ASN A 14 -26.15 4.56 -4.77
CA ASN A 14 -26.05 5.58 -3.73
C ASN A 14 -24.68 5.60 -3.00
N VAL A 15 -23.81 4.63 -3.31
CA VAL A 15 -22.42 4.55 -2.83
C VAL A 15 -21.51 4.25 -4.01
N ILE A 16 -20.43 5.02 -4.16
CA ILE A 16 -19.40 4.75 -5.17
C ILE A 16 -18.11 4.32 -4.47
N ALA A 17 -17.53 3.22 -4.93
CA ALA A 17 -16.15 2.86 -4.62
C ALA A 17 -15.24 3.40 -5.71
N ASN A 18 -14.09 3.96 -5.33
CA ASN A 18 -13.04 4.32 -6.26
C ASN A 18 -11.69 3.87 -5.72
N THR A 19 -10.72 3.76 -6.63
CA THR A 19 -9.33 3.57 -6.23
C THR A 19 -8.77 4.90 -5.73
N SER A 20 -7.66 4.77 -5.05
CA SER A 20 -6.91 5.91 -4.61
C SER A 20 -5.43 5.62 -4.72
N GLY A 21 -4.71 6.68 -5.03
CA GLY A 21 -3.28 6.69 -5.26
C GLY A 21 -2.75 8.02 -4.77
N ASN A 22 -1.57 8.42 -5.19
CA ASN A 22 -0.89 9.63 -4.73
C ASN A 22 -1.52 10.97 -5.21
N TRP A 23 -2.80 11.00 -5.55
CA TRP A 23 -3.51 12.12 -6.18
C TRP A 23 -3.63 13.39 -5.30
N TRP A 24 -3.41 13.27 -4.00
CA TRP A 24 -3.41 14.42 -3.09
C TRP A 24 -2.00 14.92 -2.78
N ILE A 25 -0.95 14.20 -3.22
CA ILE A 25 0.44 14.57 -2.97
C ILE A 25 0.75 15.98 -3.47
N PRO A 26 0.35 16.40 -4.69
CA PRO A 26 0.63 17.77 -5.15
C PRO A 26 0.03 18.84 -4.24
N GLU A 27 -1.18 18.63 -3.72
CA GLU A 27 -1.84 19.57 -2.80
C GLU A 27 -1.08 19.65 -1.47
N ILE A 28 -0.73 18.51 -0.88
CA ILE A 28 0.01 18.47 0.39
C ILE A 28 1.42 19.02 0.25
N ALA A 29 2.12 18.69 -0.83
CA ALA A 29 3.45 19.20 -1.13
C ALA A 29 3.45 20.69 -1.54
N GLY A 30 2.29 21.34 -1.65
CA GLY A 30 2.17 22.75 -2.01
C GLY A 30 2.62 23.04 -3.45
N ARG A 31 2.52 22.06 -4.35
CA ARG A 31 2.88 22.24 -5.76
C ARG A 31 1.90 23.23 -6.40
N LYS A 32 2.45 24.19 -7.15
CA LYS A 32 1.67 25.25 -7.82
C LYS A 32 1.13 24.84 -9.19
N GLU A 33 1.75 23.83 -9.81
CA GLU A 33 1.36 23.34 -11.12
C GLU A 33 0.14 22.42 -11.02
N VAL A 34 -0.70 22.45 -12.06
CA VAL A 34 -1.84 21.53 -12.18
C VAL A 34 -1.32 20.19 -12.66
N GLU A 35 -1.28 19.22 -11.75
CA GLU A 35 -1.05 17.83 -12.08
C GLU A 35 -2.41 17.23 -12.47
N LEU A 36 -2.60 16.93 -13.76
CA LEU A 36 -3.90 16.59 -14.32
C LEU A 36 -4.55 15.39 -13.62
N HIS A 37 -3.77 14.39 -13.23
CA HIS A 37 -4.29 13.21 -12.55
C HIS A 37 -4.89 13.58 -11.20
N SER A 38 -4.11 14.25 -10.36
CA SER A 38 -4.53 14.81 -9.07
C SER A 38 -5.73 15.75 -9.19
N ALA A 39 -5.72 16.64 -10.17
CA ALA A 39 -6.79 17.59 -10.41
C ALA A 39 -8.11 16.90 -10.77
N CYS A 40 -8.09 15.81 -11.54
CA CYS A 40 -9.28 15.03 -11.87
C CYS A 40 -9.92 14.42 -10.62
N TYR A 41 -9.12 13.78 -9.76
CA TYR A 41 -9.62 13.21 -8.50
C TYR A 41 -10.14 14.30 -7.57
N LYS A 42 -9.40 15.41 -7.45
CA LYS A 42 -9.84 16.55 -6.65
C LYS A 42 -11.19 17.08 -7.13
N TYR A 43 -11.36 17.27 -8.43
CA TYR A 43 -12.64 17.70 -9.01
C TYR A 43 -13.76 16.68 -8.74
N TRP A 44 -13.48 15.39 -8.86
CA TRP A 44 -14.43 14.33 -8.54
C TRP A 44 -14.92 14.43 -7.09
N TYR A 45 -13.99 14.44 -6.13
CA TYR A 45 -14.31 14.45 -4.70
C TYR A 45 -14.89 15.79 -4.22
N ASP A 46 -14.31 16.91 -4.64
CA ASP A 46 -14.67 18.25 -4.14
C ASP A 46 -15.89 18.85 -4.86
N VAL A 47 -16.20 18.42 -6.10
CA VAL A 47 -17.27 19.02 -6.91
C VAL A 47 -18.35 18.02 -7.29
N LEU A 48 -17.99 16.90 -7.93
CA LEU A 48 -18.99 15.99 -8.50
C LEU A 48 -19.76 15.22 -7.43
N VAL A 49 -19.07 14.62 -6.46
CA VAL A 49 -19.71 13.86 -5.36
C VAL A 49 -20.69 14.72 -4.56
N PRO A 50 -20.34 15.96 -4.14
CA PRO A 50 -21.28 16.87 -3.51
C PRO A 50 -22.48 17.24 -4.38
N LYS A 51 -22.24 17.58 -5.65
CA LYS A 51 -23.28 17.99 -6.59
C LYS A 51 -24.30 16.88 -6.85
N MET A 52 -23.84 15.64 -6.87
CA MET A 52 -24.67 14.46 -7.14
C MET A 52 -25.27 13.86 -5.87
N ASP A 53 -24.98 14.41 -4.68
CA ASP A 53 -25.45 13.90 -3.40
C ASP A 53 -25.25 12.39 -3.26
N MET A 54 -24.01 11.96 -3.50
CA MET A 54 -23.61 10.56 -3.39
C MET A 54 -22.68 10.37 -2.20
N LEU A 55 -22.63 9.13 -1.70
CA LEU A 55 -21.67 8.70 -0.70
C LEU A 55 -20.52 7.92 -1.36
N LEU A 56 -19.40 7.88 -0.66
CA LEU A 56 -18.19 7.20 -1.09
C LEU A 56 -17.89 6.04 -0.16
N MET A 57 -17.39 4.92 -0.69
CA MET A 57 -16.68 3.99 0.18
C MET A 57 -15.48 4.73 0.79
N GLY A 58 -15.30 4.63 2.11
CA GLY A 58 -14.10 5.16 2.73
C GLY A 58 -12.90 4.40 2.19
N TRP A 59 -11.77 5.07 2.04
CA TRP A 59 -10.55 4.43 1.59
C TRP A 59 -9.33 5.04 2.31
N SER A 60 -8.34 4.20 2.61
CA SER A 60 -7.14 4.55 3.38
C SER A 60 -6.03 5.15 2.52
N VAL A 61 -4.97 4.37 2.23
CA VAL A 61 -3.80 4.67 1.41
C VAL A 61 -3.28 3.39 0.77
N TYR A 62 -2.87 3.47 -0.49
CA TYR A 62 -2.18 2.40 -1.22
C TYR A 62 -0.80 2.22 -0.58
N PRO A 63 -0.30 0.98 -0.38
CA PRO A 63 0.99 0.74 0.26
C PRO A 63 2.09 1.65 -0.31
N PRO A 64 2.58 2.65 0.47
CA PRO A 64 3.52 3.62 -0.04
C PRO A 64 4.90 2.95 -0.08
N SER A 65 5.24 2.33 -1.20
CA SER A 65 6.55 1.69 -1.37
C SER A 65 7.57 2.62 -2.02
N GLY A 66 7.14 3.60 -2.79
CA GLY A 66 8.03 4.58 -3.41
C GLY A 66 8.49 5.63 -2.40
N THR A 67 9.78 6.01 -2.44
CA THR A 67 10.36 7.02 -1.55
C THR A 67 9.64 8.37 -1.61
N GLY A 68 9.14 8.76 -2.78
CA GLY A 68 8.38 10.00 -2.95
C GLY A 68 7.17 10.12 -2.01
N TRP A 69 6.51 9.01 -1.65
CA TRP A 69 5.39 9.03 -0.70
C TRP A 69 5.79 9.52 0.69
N TYR A 70 7.06 9.36 1.07
CA TYR A 70 7.61 9.77 2.36
C TYR A 70 8.20 11.17 2.25
N ASP A 71 8.89 11.45 1.16
CA ASP A 71 9.50 12.76 0.89
C ASP A 71 8.45 13.87 0.87
N TYR A 72 7.27 13.60 0.31
CA TYR A 72 6.17 14.56 0.26
C TYR A 72 5.27 14.54 1.51
N ALA A 73 5.50 13.64 2.47
CA ALA A 73 4.69 13.57 3.69
C ALA A 73 5.10 14.61 4.74
N ALA A 74 6.25 15.27 4.62
CA ALA A 74 6.78 16.20 5.63
C ALA A 74 5.74 17.24 6.15
N PRO A 75 4.87 17.85 5.33
CA PRO A 75 3.84 18.77 5.81
C PRO A 75 2.85 18.14 6.81
N LEU A 76 2.57 16.84 6.67
CA LEU A 76 1.73 16.08 7.61
C LEU A 76 2.44 15.82 8.94
N PHE A 77 3.76 15.96 8.97
CA PHE A 77 4.61 15.80 10.15
C PHE A 77 5.20 17.13 10.61
N ARG A 78 4.45 18.23 10.47
CA ARG A 78 4.86 19.59 10.90
C ARG A 78 6.15 20.07 10.23
N GLY A 79 6.36 19.67 8.98
CA GLY A 79 7.56 19.99 8.20
C GLY A 79 8.79 19.16 8.54
N ARG A 80 8.68 18.16 9.42
CA ARG A 80 9.79 17.26 9.75
C ARG A 80 10.14 16.41 8.52
N LYS A 81 11.42 16.43 8.13
CA LYS A 81 11.97 15.48 7.15
C LYS A 81 11.89 14.07 7.74
N LEU A 82 11.32 13.14 6.97
CA LEU A 82 11.24 11.75 7.37
C LEU A 82 12.51 11.02 6.95
N GLU A 83 13.03 10.20 7.84
CA GLU A 83 14.14 9.29 7.57
C GLU A 83 13.57 7.87 7.54
N TYR A 84 14.10 7.07 6.62
CA TYR A 84 13.61 5.73 6.36
C TYR A 84 14.72 4.87 5.76
N SER A 85 14.71 3.58 6.09
CA SER A 85 15.49 2.55 5.42
C SER A 85 14.95 2.32 4.01
N VAL A 86 15.84 1.98 3.09
CA VAL A 86 15.50 1.72 1.69
C VAL A 86 15.65 0.25 1.35
N SER A 87 14.83 -0.21 0.43
CA SER A 87 14.96 -1.50 -0.24
C SER A 87 14.90 -1.28 -1.77
N PRO A 88 15.31 -2.25 -2.59
CA PRO A 88 15.06 -2.15 -4.03
C PRO A 88 13.54 -2.13 -4.27
N CYS A 89 13.04 -1.24 -5.13
CA CYS A 89 11.60 -1.18 -5.42
C CYS A 89 11.14 -2.40 -6.25
N VAL A 90 9.85 -2.70 -6.14
CA VAL A 90 9.14 -3.59 -7.09
C VAL A 90 9.06 -2.87 -8.43
N TYR A 91 9.15 -3.61 -9.54
CA TYR A 91 9.11 -3.08 -10.90
C TYR A 91 10.32 -2.20 -11.32
N GLY A 92 11.41 -2.16 -10.55
CA GLY A 92 12.67 -1.56 -10.99
C GLY A 92 12.69 -0.03 -11.10
N PHE A 93 11.69 0.68 -10.58
CA PHE A 93 11.57 2.15 -10.65
C PHE A 93 12.48 2.92 -9.67
N GLY A 94 13.60 2.35 -9.23
CA GLY A 94 14.55 2.96 -8.28
C GLY A 94 14.43 2.41 -6.85
N PRO A 95 14.89 3.16 -5.83
CA PRO A 95 14.76 2.74 -4.44
C PRO A 95 13.31 2.82 -3.97
N GLY A 96 12.89 1.83 -3.21
CA GLY A 96 11.67 1.84 -2.41
C GLY A 96 12.00 2.04 -0.92
N VAL A 97 10.98 2.27 -0.11
CA VAL A 97 11.10 2.22 1.34
C VAL A 97 11.03 0.78 1.80
N ASP A 98 11.91 0.44 2.73
CA ASP A 98 11.89 -0.86 3.41
C ASP A 98 10.58 -0.99 4.19
N MET A 99 9.74 -1.95 3.80
CA MET A 99 8.43 -2.14 4.43
C MET A 99 8.50 -2.59 5.90
N GLY A 100 9.70 -2.98 6.38
CA GLY A 100 9.97 -3.18 7.80
C GLY A 100 10.29 -1.89 8.57
N ASP A 101 10.34 -0.73 7.92
CA ASP A 101 10.63 0.53 8.60
C ASP A 101 9.44 0.98 9.47
N PRO A 102 9.66 1.34 10.75
CA PRO A 102 8.59 1.85 11.61
C PRO A 102 7.90 3.13 11.10
N ILE A 103 8.52 3.88 10.17
CA ILE A 103 7.89 5.06 9.58
C ILE A 103 6.74 4.73 8.62
N VAL A 104 6.73 3.52 8.04
CA VAL A 104 5.69 3.07 7.09
C VAL A 104 4.27 3.19 7.70
N PRO A 105 3.97 2.57 8.86
CA PRO A 105 2.66 2.71 9.47
C PRO A 105 2.34 4.14 9.92
N GLU A 106 3.35 4.93 10.33
CA GLU A 106 3.13 6.35 10.69
C GLU A 106 2.66 7.16 9.48
N VAL A 107 3.30 6.96 8.32
CA VAL A 107 2.99 7.65 7.08
C VAL A 107 1.62 7.24 6.55
N ILE A 108 1.31 5.94 6.52
CA ILE A 108 -0.03 5.44 6.16
C ILE A 108 -1.10 6.08 7.06
N ALA A 109 -0.88 6.11 8.38
CA ALA A 109 -1.82 6.71 9.31
C ALA A 109 -1.98 8.22 9.10
N ALA A 110 -0.90 8.94 8.80
CA ALA A 110 -0.94 10.38 8.53
C ALA A 110 -1.76 10.70 7.27
N TRP A 111 -1.54 9.96 6.19
CA TRP A 111 -2.30 10.15 4.95
C TRP A 111 -3.76 9.74 5.11
N ALA A 112 -4.06 8.62 5.77
CA ALA A 112 -5.43 8.19 6.03
C ALA A 112 -6.20 9.24 6.86
N LYS A 113 -5.54 9.84 7.86
CA LYS A 113 -6.11 10.95 8.64
C LYS A 113 -6.38 12.18 7.78
N TYR A 114 -5.48 12.53 6.86
CA TYR A 114 -5.71 13.63 5.94
C TYR A 114 -6.92 13.37 5.02
N ASN A 115 -6.98 12.19 4.41
CA ASN A 115 -8.10 11.79 3.56
C ASN A 115 -9.44 11.84 4.32
N TYR A 116 -9.47 11.31 5.55
CA TYR A 116 -10.64 11.37 6.41
C TYR A 116 -11.02 12.82 6.79
N ALA A 117 -10.05 13.66 7.15
CA ALA A 117 -10.32 15.05 7.50
C ALA A 117 -10.89 15.85 6.32
N ARG A 118 -10.44 15.53 5.10
CA ARG A 118 -10.85 16.23 3.88
C ARG A 118 -12.19 15.74 3.31
N TRP A 119 -12.37 14.42 3.23
CA TRP A 119 -13.48 13.80 2.50
C TRP A 119 -14.34 12.86 3.35
N GLY A 120 -13.97 12.60 4.61
CA GLY A 120 -14.66 11.66 5.50
C GLY A 120 -16.12 12.01 5.78
N GLY A 121 -16.51 13.28 5.65
CA GLY A 121 -17.92 13.70 5.73
C GLY A 121 -18.81 13.15 4.61
N ARG A 122 -18.22 12.64 3.52
CA ARG A 122 -18.92 12.00 2.40
C ARG A 122 -18.76 10.48 2.38
N TRP A 123 -18.03 9.91 3.33
CA TRP A 123 -17.88 8.47 3.41
C TRP A 123 -19.18 7.83 3.90
N PHE A 124 -19.52 6.71 3.28
CA PHE A 124 -20.67 5.91 3.62
C PHE A 124 -20.59 5.51 5.10
N ARG A 125 -21.69 5.74 5.79
CA ARG A 125 -21.86 5.36 7.19
C ARG A 125 -23.03 4.40 7.27
N THR A 126 -22.78 3.22 7.84
CA THR A 126 -23.83 2.26 8.13
C THR A 126 -24.79 2.82 9.18
N LYS A 127 -25.99 2.24 9.28
CA LYS A 127 -27.01 2.67 10.24
C LYS A 127 -26.54 2.65 11.70
N ASP A 128 -25.61 1.76 12.04
CA ASP A 128 -25.01 1.63 13.37
C ASP A 128 -23.79 2.55 13.58
N GLY A 129 -23.47 3.42 12.61
CA GLY A 129 -22.43 4.42 12.73
C GLY A 129 -21.04 4.00 12.26
N ARG A 130 -20.86 2.76 11.77
CA ARG A 130 -19.57 2.31 11.22
C ARG A 130 -19.28 2.97 9.88
N VAL A 131 -18.01 3.21 9.61
CA VAL A 131 -17.52 3.72 8.33
C VAL A 131 -16.62 2.65 7.72
N PRO A 132 -17.09 1.89 6.73
CA PRO A 132 -16.24 0.95 6.00
C PRO A 132 -15.12 1.72 5.30
N VAL A 133 -13.89 1.34 5.59
CA VAL A 133 -12.69 1.89 4.95
C VAL A 133 -11.99 0.75 4.26
N ASP A 134 -11.85 0.88 2.95
CA ASP A 134 -11.04 -0.01 2.15
C ASP A 134 -9.55 0.32 2.39
N ILE A 135 -8.78 -0.72 2.61
CA ILE A 135 -7.33 -0.65 2.80
C ILE A 135 -6.78 -1.69 1.84
N GLU A 136 -5.94 -1.22 0.92
CA GLU A 136 -5.25 -2.14 0.03
C GLU A 136 -4.20 -2.91 0.85
N ASP A 137 -4.63 -4.07 1.35
CA ASP A 137 -3.84 -5.01 2.14
C ASP A 137 -2.89 -5.85 1.27
N THR A 138 -2.92 -5.60 -0.03
CA THR A 138 -2.25 -6.45 -0.98
C THR A 138 -0.92 -5.85 -1.32
N TRP A 139 0.12 -6.50 -0.82
CA TRP A 139 1.53 -6.14 -1.05
C TRP A 139 1.97 -6.47 -2.51
N GLY A 140 1.07 -6.26 -3.48
CA GLY A 140 1.16 -6.53 -4.92
C GLY A 140 -0.19 -6.29 -5.63
N TRP A 141 -0.19 -6.04 -6.94
CA TRP A 141 -1.40 -5.90 -7.78
C TRP A 141 -2.10 -7.27 -7.94
N MET A 142 -3.00 -7.68 -7.03
CA MET A 142 -3.49 -9.08 -6.96
C MET A 142 -4.37 -9.61 -8.10
N ARG A 143 -4.48 -8.93 -9.24
CA ARG A 143 -5.08 -9.56 -10.43
C ARG A 143 -4.06 -9.88 -11.51
N ASP A 144 -3.00 -9.08 -11.62
CA ASP A 144 -1.94 -9.32 -12.58
C ASP A 144 -0.75 -10.07 -11.94
N ASP A 145 -0.48 -9.87 -10.64
CA ASP A 145 0.78 -10.25 -10.00
C ASP A 145 0.61 -11.06 -8.67
N ILE A 146 -0.20 -12.12 -8.69
CA ILE A 146 -0.58 -12.88 -7.47
C ILE A 146 0.59 -13.49 -6.68
N ASN A 147 1.71 -13.79 -7.36
CA ASN A 147 2.90 -14.41 -6.76
C ASN A 147 4.03 -13.41 -6.52
N LEU A 148 3.88 -12.16 -6.98
CA LEU A 148 4.87 -11.11 -6.81
C LEU A 148 4.78 -10.50 -5.40
N ARG A 149 5.92 -10.19 -4.80
CA ARG A 149 5.97 -9.48 -3.51
C ARG A 149 6.94 -8.30 -3.55
N TYR A 150 6.73 -7.37 -2.63
CA TYR A 150 7.72 -6.36 -2.29
C TYR A 150 9.05 -6.99 -1.92
N ARG A 151 10.14 -6.39 -2.42
CA ARG A 151 11.49 -6.79 -2.04
C ARG A 151 11.75 -6.41 -0.58
N ASN A 152 12.36 -7.33 0.14
CA ASN A 152 12.76 -7.18 1.53
C ASN A 152 13.99 -6.27 1.63
N GLY A 153 13.84 -5.18 2.38
CA GLY A 153 14.98 -4.45 2.89
C GLY A 153 15.57 -5.13 4.14
N PRO A 154 16.67 -4.58 4.69
CA PRO A 154 17.32 -5.13 5.88
C PRO A 154 16.38 -5.21 7.10
N LEU A 155 15.49 -4.24 7.31
CA LEU A 155 14.54 -4.23 8.42
C LEU A 155 13.41 -5.23 8.21
N ALA A 156 12.86 -5.33 7.00
CA ALA A 156 11.85 -6.34 6.67
C ALA A 156 12.40 -7.76 6.89
N LEU A 157 13.61 -8.05 6.40
CA LEU A 157 14.26 -9.34 6.59
C LEU A 157 14.52 -9.65 8.06
N GLN A 158 14.99 -8.66 8.83
CA GLN A 158 15.18 -8.82 10.27
C GLN A 158 13.85 -9.15 10.98
N ARG A 159 12.80 -8.38 10.73
CA ARG A 159 11.46 -8.62 11.32
C ARG A 159 10.90 -9.98 10.94
N PHE A 160 11.13 -10.43 9.72
CA PHE A 160 10.74 -11.77 9.29
C PHE A 160 11.43 -12.83 10.15
N ARG A 161 12.75 -12.74 10.32
CA ARG A 161 13.52 -13.68 11.16
C ARG A 161 13.06 -13.65 12.62
N GLU A 162 12.76 -12.47 13.16
CA GLU A 162 12.20 -12.32 14.51
C GLU A 162 10.83 -13.00 14.63
N TRP A 163 9.96 -12.83 13.62
CA TRP A 163 8.66 -13.52 13.58
C TRP A 163 8.81 -15.04 13.49
N VAL A 164 9.73 -15.54 12.65
CA VAL A 164 10.03 -16.98 12.54
C VAL A 164 10.53 -17.51 13.89
N LYS A 165 11.46 -16.79 14.53
CA LYS A 165 11.98 -17.15 15.86
C LYS A 165 10.88 -17.18 16.91
N ALA A 166 9.97 -16.20 16.92
CA ALA A 166 8.83 -16.18 17.84
C ALA A 166 7.86 -17.34 17.57
N LYS A 167 7.61 -17.67 16.29
CA LYS A 167 6.67 -18.72 15.89
C LYS A 167 7.18 -20.13 16.17
N TYR A 168 8.44 -20.41 15.87
CA TYR A 168 9.02 -21.76 15.94
C TYR A 168 9.92 -21.97 17.16
N SER A 169 10.27 -20.91 17.88
CA SER A 169 11.17 -20.89 19.05
C SER A 169 12.63 -21.28 18.77
N THR A 170 12.89 -22.38 18.07
CA THR A 170 14.24 -22.89 17.76
C THR A 170 14.42 -23.17 16.26
N ILE A 171 15.67 -23.22 15.80
CA ILE A 171 15.97 -23.47 14.39
C ILE A 171 15.66 -24.92 13.98
N GLU A 172 15.74 -25.86 14.92
CA GLU A 172 15.37 -27.27 14.71
C GLU A 172 13.88 -27.40 14.40
N ASN A 173 13.03 -26.65 15.09
CA ASN A 173 11.59 -26.62 14.82
C ASN A 173 11.27 -26.02 13.44
N VAL A 174 12.04 -25.01 13.01
CA VAL A 174 11.96 -24.45 11.66
C VAL A 174 12.30 -25.53 10.63
N ASN A 175 13.46 -26.17 10.78
CA ASN A 175 13.93 -27.21 9.87
C ASN A 175 12.98 -28.40 9.78
N ALA A 176 12.41 -28.83 10.91
CA ALA A 176 11.41 -29.88 10.96
C ALA A 176 10.09 -29.47 10.26
N ALA A 177 9.67 -28.22 10.41
CA ALA A 177 8.42 -27.72 9.82
C ALA A 177 8.53 -27.46 8.31
N TRP A 178 9.70 -27.03 7.84
CA TRP A 178 9.92 -26.60 6.46
C TRP A 178 10.69 -27.61 5.61
N GLY A 179 11.15 -28.72 6.19
CA GLY A 179 12.01 -29.68 5.48
C GLY A 179 13.37 -29.10 5.09
N SER A 180 13.86 -28.11 5.85
CA SER A 180 15.10 -27.38 5.57
C SER A 180 16.25 -27.80 6.49
N ASN A 181 17.41 -27.16 6.35
CA ASN A 181 18.63 -27.46 7.12
C ASN A 181 19.41 -26.21 7.54
N TYR A 182 18.71 -25.11 7.83
CA TYR A 182 19.32 -23.86 8.30
C TYR A 182 20.08 -24.09 9.61
N LYS A 183 21.27 -23.51 9.73
CA LYS A 183 22.11 -23.57 10.93
C LYS A 183 21.71 -22.51 11.96
N SER A 184 21.10 -21.43 11.52
CA SER A 184 20.61 -20.36 12.39
C SER A 184 19.50 -19.54 11.71
N PHE A 185 18.81 -18.70 12.47
CA PHE A 185 17.77 -17.83 11.92
C PHE A 185 18.32 -16.78 10.94
N GLU A 186 19.60 -16.42 11.07
CA GLU A 186 20.30 -15.47 10.20
C GLU A 186 20.55 -16.02 8.78
N GLU A 187 20.51 -17.35 8.58
CA GLU A 187 20.59 -17.96 7.26
C GLU A 187 19.27 -17.88 6.49
N ILE A 188 18.15 -17.62 7.18
CA ILE A 188 16.83 -17.57 6.55
C ILE A 188 16.72 -16.30 5.72
N ASN A 189 16.53 -16.44 4.40
CA ASN A 189 16.13 -15.36 3.51
C ASN A 189 15.03 -15.86 2.56
N PRO A 190 13.78 -15.38 2.69
CA PRO A 190 12.68 -15.85 1.86
C PRO A 190 12.78 -15.46 0.39
N GLU A 191 13.70 -14.56 0.02
CA GLU A 191 13.94 -14.17 -1.39
C GLU A 191 14.99 -15.03 -2.09
N ASN A 192 15.81 -15.78 -1.36
CA ASN A 192 16.83 -16.61 -1.97
C ASN A 192 16.16 -17.70 -2.80
N ASP A 193 16.72 -18.01 -3.97
CA ASP A 193 16.29 -19.12 -4.82
C ASP A 193 14.82 -19.09 -5.26
N GLN A 194 14.20 -17.91 -5.23
CA GLN A 194 12.83 -17.68 -5.73
C GLN A 194 12.76 -17.68 -7.26
N GLY A 195 11.58 -17.99 -7.77
CA GLY A 195 11.30 -18.07 -9.20
C GLY A 195 11.28 -16.71 -9.91
N ILE A 196 11.12 -16.77 -11.23
CA ILE A 196 10.82 -15.61 -12.09
C ILE A 196 9.45 -15.87 -12.72
N GLU A 197 8.55 -14.90 -12.66
CA GLU A 197 7.26 -14.90 -13.35
C GLU A 197 7.10 -13.55 -14.05
N GLY A 198 6.64 -13.57 -15.29
CA GLY A 198 6.36 -12.35 -16.06
C GLY A 198 6.88 -12.32 -17.49
N ASP A 199 6.51 -11.23 -18.14
CA ASP A 199 6.64 -10.82 -19.55
C ASP A 199 8.05 -10.33 -19.97
N GLY A 200 9.08 -10.63 -19.18
CA GLY A 200 10.45 -10.14 -19.38
C GLY A 200 10.81 -8.88 -18.59
N LEU A 201 9.89 -8.35 -17.78
CA LEU A 201 10.17 -7.29 -16.80
C LEU A 201 10.54 -7.89 -15.44
N ASN A 202 11.58 -7.33 -14.80
CA ASN A 202 12.15 -7.86 -13.55
C ASN A 202 11.38 -7.33 -12.34
N HIS A 203 10.17 -7.84 -12.14
CA HIS A 203 9.17 -7.28 -11.23
C HIS A 203 9.50 -7.44 -9.75
N GLY A 204 10.30 -8.44 -9.35
CA GLY A 204 10.56 -8.77 -7.94
C GLY A 204 10.66 -10.29 -7.72
N PRO A 205 10.86 -10.75 -6.48
CA PRO A 205 10.81 -12.18 -6.16
C PRO A 205 9.40 -12.74 -6.36
N VAL A 206 9.33 -13.95 -6.88
CA VAL A 206 8.08 -14.65 -7.17
C VAL A 206 8.01 -15.94 -6.37
N TYR A 207 6.99 -16.03 -5.52
CA TYR A 207 6.78 -17.12 -4.56
C TYR A 207 5.83 -18.17 -5.15
N ASN A 208 6.32 -18.93 -6.14
CA ASN A 208 5.49 -19.88 -6.91
C ASN A 208 6.09 -21.29 -7.04
N THR A 209 7.24 -21.56 -6.42
CA THR A 209 7.92 -22.86 -6.46
C THR A 209 7.48 -23.73 -5.27
N LYS A 210 7.07 -24.98 -5.54
CA LYS A 210 6.57 -25.88 -4.47
C LYS A 210 7.69 -26.44 -3.61
N GLU A 211 8.90 -26.44 -4.16
CA GLU A 211 10.12 -26.95 -3.55
C GLU A 211 10.70 -25.95 -2.54
N HIS A 212 10.21 -24.71 -2.56
CA HIS A 212 10.67 -23.65 -1.69
C HIS A 212 9.78 -23.56 -0.44
N PRO A 213 10.35 -23.38 0.76
CA PRO A 213 9.56 -23.35 2.00
C PRO A 213 8.75 -22.05 2.19
N PHE A 214 8.90 -21.09 1.28
CA PHE A 214 8.25 -19.78 1.27
C PHE A 214 7.49 -19.52 -0.02
#